data_AF-A0A929KHL8-F1
#
_entry.id   AF-A0A929KHL8-F1
#
_cell.length_a   1.000
_cell.length_b   1.000
_cell.length_c   1.000
_cell.angle_alpha   90.00
_cell.angle_beta   90.00
_cell.angle_gamma   90.00
#
_symmetry.space_group_name_H-M   'P 1'
#
loop_
_entity.id
_entity.type
_entity.pdbx_description
1 polymer ?
#
loop_
_entity_poly.entity_id
_entity_poly.type
_entity_poly.pdbx_seq_one_letter_code
_entity_poly.pdbx_strand_id
1 'polypeptide(L)'
;MVSEGVQAIKEGVSLEKQALNISKDLNGGKNSVTIRTVDKQIRYNLAGKSHGGVPMPYSQVYIKNMVNGVQKSITRETKHAQPVTQQEIEQ
;
A
#
# COMPACT_ATOMS: atom_id res chain seq x y z
N MET A 1 13.26 14.81 -40.66
CA MET A 1 13.48 15.72 -39.52
C MET A 1 12.13 16.10 -38.94
N VAL A 2 11.75 15.47 -37.84
CA VAL A 2 10.91 16.09 -36.79
C VAL A 2 11.27 15.39 -35.48
N SER A 3 12.19 16.01 -34.77
CA SER A 3 12.29 16.06 -33.31
C SER A 3 10.96 16.58 -32.74
N GLU A 4 10.54 16.39 -31.50
CA GLU A 4 11.08 15.85 -30.26
C GLU A 4 9.87 15.78 -29.32
N GLY A 5 9.84 14.81 -28.40
CA GLY A 5 8.78 14.78 -27.39
C GLY A 5 8.63 13.46 -26.65
N VAL A 6 9.69 12.65 -26.55
CA VAL A 6 9.71 11.56 -25.57
C VAL A 6 10.13 12.17 -24.25
N GLN A 7 9.14 12.59 -23.48
CA GLN A 7 9.32 13.03 -22.10
C GLN A 7 10.00 11.87 -21.35
N ALA A 8 11.28 12.06 -21.01
CA ALA A 8 12.08 11.07 -20.31
C ALA A 8 11.38 10.71 -19.00
N ILE A 9 10.79 9.51 -18.94
CA ILE A 9 10.34 8.90 -17.71
C ILE A 9 11.62 8.69 -16.92
N LYS A 10 11.89 9.55 -15.93
CA LYS A 10 12.92 9.33 -14.92
C LYS A 10 12.73 7.88 -14.48
N GLU A 11 13.70 7.00 -14.69
CA GLU A 11 13.60 5.58 -14.34
C GLU A 11 13.55 5.45 -12.81
N GLY A 12 12.40 5.84 -12.24
CA GLY A 12 12.04 5.60 -10.87
C GLY A 12 11.91 4.11 -10.70
N VAL A 13 12.48 3.60 -9.61
CA VAL A 13 12.31 2.21 -9.20
C VAL A 13 10.80 1.89 -9.21
N SER A 14 10.38 0.82 -9.88
CA SER A 14 8.95 0.48 -9.97
C SER A 14 8.33 0.28 -8.59
N LEU A 15 7.01 0.48 -8.48
CA LEU A 15 6.24 0.26 -7.25
C LEU A 15 6.51 -1.11 -6.64
N GLU A 16 6.57 -2.16 -7.46
CA GLU A 16 6.81 -3.53 -7.00
C GLU A 16 8.23 -3.69 -6.45
N LYS A 17 9.22 -3.06 -7.10
CA LYS A 17 10.61 -3.13 -6.66
C LYS A 17 10.83 -2.31 -5.39
N GLN A 18 10.20 -1.15 -5.25
CA GLN A 18 10.21 -0.37 -4.00
C GLN A 18 9.53 -1.13 -2.87
N ALA A 19 8.36 -1.71 -3.11
CA ALA A 19 7.66 -2.53 -2.11
C ALA A 19 8.49 -3.74 -1.67
N LEU A 20 9.18 -4.38 -2.60
CA LEU A 20 10.08 -5.48 -2.32
C LEU A 20 11.27 -5.06 -1.47
N ASN A 21 11.87 -3.90 -1.75
CA ASN A 21 12.97 -3.35 -0.95
C ASN A 21 12.49 -3.01 0.46
N ILE A 22 11.31 -2.39 0.62
CA ILE A 22 10.74 -2.13 1.95
C ILE A 22 10.54 -3.46 2.69
N SER A 23 9.98 -4.48 2.04
CA SER A 23 9.77 -5.80 2.66
C SER A 23 11.10 -6.40 3.14
N LYS A 24 12.12 -6.45 2.28
CA LYS A 24 13.39 -7.12 2.55
C LYS A 24 14.29 -6.33 3.50
N ASP A 25 14.46 -5.05 3.23
CA ASP A 25 15.53 -4.24 3.80
C ASP A 25 15.06 -3.47 5.03
N LEU A 26 13.78 -3.07 5.08
CA LEU A 26 13.26 -2.18 6.11
C LEU A 26 12.22 -2.85 7.04
N ASN A 27 11.53 -3.89 6.57
CA ASN A 27 10.45 -4.57 7.30
C ASN A 27 10.80 -6.01 7.69
N GLY A 28 12.08 -6.37 7.69
CA GLY A 28 12.58 -7.67 8.16
C GLY A 28 11.98 -8.88 7.42
N GLY A 29 11.75 -8.75 6.12
CA GLY A 29 11.14 -9.76 5.25
C GLY A 29 9.62 -9.82 5.32
N LYS A 30 8.94 -8.92 6.04
CA LYS A 30 7.48 -8.94 6.15
C LYS A 30 6.82 -8.30 4.93
N ASN A 31 5.89 -9.02 4.35
CA ASN A 31 5.16 -8.63 3.14
C ASN A 31 4.05 -7.59 3.36
N SER A 32 3.89 -7.05 4.56
CA SER A 32 2.93 -5.98 4.80
C SER A 32 3.33 -5.08 5.96
N VAL A 33 2.96 -3.81 5.87
CA VAL A 33 3.06 -2.81 6.93
C VAL A 33 1.64 -2.41 7.34
N THR A 34 1.40 -2.17 8.64
CA THR A 34 0.10 -1.71 9.12
C THR A 34 0.27 -0.47 9.96
N ILE A 35 -0.27 0.64 9.47
CA ILE A 35 -0.35 1.92 10.16
C ILE A 35 -1.67 1.95 10.93
N ARG A 36 -1.65 2.31 12.21
CA ARG A 36 -2.82 2.27 13.09
C ARG A 36 -3.05 3.65 13.73
N THR A 37 -4.28 4.14 13.63
CA THR A 37 -4.79 5.26 14.44
C THR A 37 -5.78 4.74 15.48
N VAL A 38 -6.37 5.64 16.27
CA VAL A 38 -7.39 5.27 17.28
C VAL A 38 -8.59 4.57 16.64
N ASP A 39 -9.05 5.08 15.50
CA ASP A 39 -10.30 4.70 14.83
C ASP A 39 -10.09 3.98 13.50
N LYS A 40 -8.86 3.93 12.97
CA LYS A 40 -8.55 3.29 11.69
C LYS A 40 -7.29 2.44 11.75
N GLN A 41 -7.15 1.55 10.78
CA GLN A 41 -5.85 1.06 10.36
C GLN A 41 -5.79 0.96 8.83
N ILE A 42 -4.61 1.19 8.30
CA ILE A 42 -4.30 1.02 6.88
C ILE A 42 -3.24 -0.07 6.80
N ARG A 43 -3.54 -1.14 6.07
CA ARG A 43 -2.59 -2.22 5.78
C ARG A 43 -2.08 -2.06 4.35
N TYR A 44 -0.80 -1.79 4.22
CA TYR A 44 -0.08 -1.82 2.94
C TYR A 44 0.49 -3.22 2.72
N ASN A 45 0.05 -3.91 1.69
CA ASN A 45 0.62 -5.18 1.27
C ASN A 45 1.71 -4.88 0.23
N LEU A 46 2.92 -5.34 0.53
CA LEU A 46 4.15 -5.04 -0.20
C LEU A 46 4.55 -6.15 -1.17
N ALA A 47 4.34 -7.40 -0.79
CA ALA A 47 4.56 -8.56 -1.68
C ALA A 47 3.49 -9.65 -1.48
N GLY A 48 3.29 -10.50 -2.49
CA GLY A 48 2.31 -11.60 -2.43
C GLY A 48 1.43 -11.69 -3.67
N LYS A 49 0.19 -12.18 -3.47
CA LYS A 49 -0.81 -12.34 -4.54
C LYS A 49 -1.70 -11.10 -4.65
N SER A 50 -2.22 -10.86 -5.85
CA SER A 50 -3.28 -9.87 -6.08
C SER A 50 -4.53 -10.20 -5.24
N HIS A 51 -5.31 -9.16 -4.91
CA HIS A 51 -6.52 -9.31 -4.11
C HIS A 51 -7.70 -8.62 -4.78
N GLY A 52 -8.75 -9.39 -5.11
CA GLY A 52 -9.98 -8.83 -5.68
C GLY A 52 -9.77 -8.07 -7.00
N GLY A 53 -8.84 -8.53 -7.84
CA GLY A 53 -8.49 -7.91 -9.12
C GLY A 53 -7.46 -6.79 -9.04
N VAL A 54 -7.00 -6.42 -7.84
CA VAL A 54 -6.00 -5.36 -7.65
C VAL A 54 -4.60 -5.97 -7.61
N PRO A 55 -3.68 -5.56 -8.51
CA PRO A 55 -2.30 -6.03 -8.51
C PRO A 55 -1.55 -5.57 -7.26
N MET A 56 -0.40 -6.19 -6.98
CA MET A 56 0.50 -5.77 -5.92
C MET A 56 1.40 -4.61 -6.39
N PRO A 57 1.81 -3.69 -5.51
CA PRO A 57 1.36 -3.52 -4.12
C PRO A 57 -0.03 -2.86 -4.01
N TYR A 58 -0.78 -3.22 -2.96
CA TYR A 58 -2.10 -2.66 -2.68
C TYR A 58 -2.31 -2.37 -1.19
N SER A 59 -3.22 -1.46 -0.88
CA SER A 59 -3.62 -1.11 0.47
C SER A 59 -5.05 -1.56 0.79
N GLN A 60 -5.32 -1.74 2.08
CA GLN A 60 -6.66 -2.00 2.63
C GLN A 60 -6.88 -1.11 3.84
N VAL A 61 -7.97 -0.35 3.82
CA VAL A 61 -8.38 0.50 4.95
C VAL A 61 -9.43 -0.22 5.77
N TYR A 62 -9.28 -0.15 7.09
CA TYR A 62 -10.23 -0.70 8.03
C TYR A 62 -10.64 0.37 9.04
N ILE A 63 -11.92 0.38 9.38
CA ILE A 63 -12.49 1.19 10.44
C ILE A 63 -12.56 0.33 11.70
N LYS A 64 -12.14 0.92 12.82
CA LYS A 64 -12.26 0.34 14.16
C LYS A 64 -13.49 0.91 14.83
N ASN A 65 -14.40 0.03 15.22
CA ASN A 65 -15.53 0.43 16.05
C ASN A 65 -15.05 0.47 17.50
N MET A 66 -14.94 1.69 18.03
CA MET A 66 -14.51 1.95 19.39
C MET A 66 -15.73 2.22 20.26
N VAL A 67 -15.85 1.54 21.41
CA VAL A 67 -16.90 1.78 22.42
C VAL A 67 -16.20 2.01 23.75
N ASN A 68 -16.40 3.19 24.35
CA ASN A 68 -15.76 3.60 25.61
C ASN A 68 -14.23 3.45 25.58
N GLY A 69 -13.59 3.80 24.45
CA GLY A 69 -12.14 3.69 24.26
C GLY A 69 -11.63 2.27 23.97
N VAL A 70 -12.49 1.25 23.96
CA VAL A 70 -12.13 -0.14 23.67
C VAL A 70 -12.54 -0.51 22.24
N GLN A 71 -11.60 -1.09 21.47
CA GLN A 71 -11.91 -1.64 20.14
C GLN A 71 -12.85 -2.85 20.29
N LYS A 72 -14.08 -2.73 19.82
CA LYS A 72 -15.07 -3.81 19.81
C LYS A 72 -15.01 -4.65 18.54
N SER A 73 -14.80 -4.00 17.40
CA SER A 73 -14.66 -4.70 16.12
C SER A 73 -13.83 -3.89 15.15
N ILE A 74 -13.41 -4.56 14.08
CA ILE A 74 -12.72 -3.94 12.96
C ILE A 74 -13.31 -4.46 11.66
N THR A 75 -13.69 -3.55 10.79
CA THR A 75 -14.33 -3.85 9.51
C THR A 75 -13.58 -3.17 8.39
N ARG A 76 -13.60 -3.76 7.19
CA ARG A 76 -13.03 -3.10 6.02
C ARG A 76 -13.88 -1.89 5.67
N GLU A 77 -13.25 -0.75 5.44
CA GLU A 77 -13.93 0.46 4.95
C GLU A 77 -14.46 0.23 3.54
N THR A 78 -13.67 -0.47 2.70
CA THR A 78 -14.03 -0.87 1.35
C THR A 78 -13.92 -2.38 1.15
N LYS A 79 -14.82 -2.98 0.37
CA LYS A 79 -14.71 -4.40 0.00
C LYS A 79 -13.46 -4.67 -0.86
N HIS A 80 -13.07 -3.69 -1.67
CA HIS A 80 -11.97 -3.76 -2.61
C HIS A 80 -10.69 -3.21 -2.00
N ALA A 81 -9.57 -3.87 -2.31
CA ALA A 81 -8.24 -3.29 -2.12
C ALA A 81 -8.09 -2.04 -2.99
N GLN A 82 -7.16 -1.16 -2.63
CA GLN A 82 -6.82 0.02 -3.42
C GLN A 82 -5.39 -0.12 -3.94
N PRO A 83 -5.10 0.19 -5.21
CA PRO A 83 -3.73 0.26 -5.70
C PRO A 83 -2.91 1.24 -4.84
N VAL A 84 -1.68 0.87 -4.49
CA VAL A 84 -0.76 1.83 -3.87
C VAL A 84 -0.23 2.76 -4.96
N THR A 85 -0.17 4.04 -4.66
CA THR A 85 0.41 5.06 -5.55
C THR A 85 1.90 5.23 -5.31
N GLN A 86 2.60 5.80 -6.30
CA GLN A 86 4.05 6.08 -6.20
C GLN A 86 4.36 7.00 -5.00
N GLN A 87 3.51 7.99 -4.74
CA GLN A 87 3.68 8.91 -3.63
C GLN A 87 3.55 8.24 -2.25
N GLU A 88 2.68 7.23 -2.12
CA GLU A 88 2.46 6.53 -0.85
C GLU A 88 3.60 5.59 -0.47
N ILE A 89 4.38 5.11 -1.44
CA ILE A 89 5.46 4.15 -1.19
C ILE A 89 6.84 4.81 -1.04
N GLU A 90 6.96 6.07 -1.45
CA GLU A 90 8.18 6.87 -1.33
C GLU A 90 8.34 7.59 0.02
N GLN A 91 7.27 7.71 0.81
CA GLN A 91 7.27 8.34 2.14
C GLN A 91 7.65 7.36 3.26
#